data_AF-A0A5C7GN83-F1
#
_entry.id   AF-A0A5C7GN83-F1
#
_cell.length_a   1.000
_cell.length_b   1.000
_cell.length_c   1.000
_cell.angle_alpha   90.00
_cell.angle_beta   90.00
_cell.angle_gamma   90.00
#
_symmetry.space_group_name_H-M   'P 1'
#
loop_
_entity.id
_entity.type
_entity.pdbx_description
1 polymer ?
#
loop_
_entity_poly.entity_id
_entity_poly.type
_entity_poly.pdbx_seq_one_letter_code
_entity_poly.pdbx_strand_id
1 'polypeptide(L)'
;MKLKLWIIIFLGLFQSSCSEHSAPEHITAIKILQVKLGMSRNEVIEILKEPVRKYSRGFHGGDMTFQFTEEQDYNYPMLWVHFDSLGVNSVYAKYYYWYDDRGIYGLSKNRETNEEFKWGEQVLEEYFN
;
A
#
# COMPACT_ATOMS: atom_id res chain seq x y z
N MET A 1 -9.66 -28.07 -59.31
CA MET A 1 -8.55 -27.67 -58.41
C MET A 1 -9.17 -27.03 -57.17
N LYS A 2 -8.99 -27.64 -55.99
CA LYS A 2 -9.61 -27.19 -54.73
C LYS A 2 -8.65 -26.25 -54.00
N LEU A 3 -9.04 -24.98 -53.86
CA LEU A 3 -8.33 -23.96 -53.11
C LEU A 3 -8.49 -24.28 -51.60
N LYS A 4 -7.40 -24.68 -50.92
CA LYS A 4 -7.42 -24.91 -49.47
C LYS A 4 -7.31 -23.55 -48.76
N LEU A 5 -8.44 -23.06 -48.26
CA LEU A 5 -8.54 -21.89 -47.41
C LEU A 5 -8.00 -22.25 -46.01
N TRP A 6 -6.77 -21.85 -45.71
CA TRP A 6 -6.23 -21.96 -44.36
C TRP A 6 -6.78 -20.81 -43.54
N ILE A 7 -7.86 -21.06 -42.80
CA ILE A 7 -8.34 -20.18 -41.74
C ILE A 7 -7.39 -20.40 -40.56
N ILE A 8 -6.39 -19.53 -40.45
CA ILE A 8 -5.58 -19.40 -39.24
C ILE A 8 -6.46 -18.68 -38.21
N ILE A 9 -7.07 -19.47 -37.32
CA ILE A 9 -7.76 -18.96 -36.14
C ILE A 9 -6.67 -18.37 -35.24
N PHE A 10 -6.50 -17.04 -35.30
CA PHE A 10 -5.74 -16.28 -34.33
C PHE A 10 -6.55 -16.31 -33.02
N LEU A 11 -6.38 -17.37 -32.23
CA LEU A 11 -6.87 -17.43 -30.87
C LEU A 11 -5.98 -16.48 -30.06
N GLY A 12 -6.33 -15.20 -30.08
CA GLY A 12 -5.77 -14.19 -29.21
C GLY A 12 -6.12 -14.56 -27.77
N LEU A 13 -5.26 -15.37 -27.16
CA LEU A 13 -5.20 -15.52 -25.72
C LEU A 13 -4.92 -14.12 -25.19
N PHE A 14 -5.99 -13.45 -24.75
CA PHE A 14 -5.94 -12.40 -23.76
C PHE A 14 -5.16 -12.98 -22.58
N GLN A 15 -3.84 -12.81 -22.61
CA GLN A 15 -3.07 -12.79 -21.39
C GLN A 15 -3.50 -11.52 -20.68
N SER A 16 -4.61 -11.60 -19.97
CA SER A 16 -4.89 -10.77 -18.82
C SER A 16 -3.74 -11.04 -17.86
N SER A 17 -2.62 -10.36 -18.09
CA SER A 17 -1.61 -10.14 -17.07
C SER A 17 -2.36 -9.37 -16.01
N CYS A 18 -2.88 -10.10 -15.02
CA CYS A 18 -3.31 -9.51 -13.78
C CYS A 18 -2.02 -8.98 -13.18
N SER A 19 -1.68 -7.74 -13.52
CA SER A 19 -0.53 -7.07 -12.95
C SER A 19 -0.88 -6.85 -11.50
N GLU A 20 -0.33 -7.70 -10.64
CA GLU A 20 -0.30 -7.45 -9.22
C GLU A 20 0.49 -6.14 -9.07
N HIS A 21 -0.18 -5.06 -8.65
CA HIS A 21 0.47 -3.77 -8.56
C HIS A 21 1.37 -3.79 -7.34
N SER A 22 2.67 -3.61 -7.56
CA SER A 22 3.65 -3.47 -6.49
C SER A 22 3.68 -2.03 -5.98
N ALA A 23 4.14 -1.84 -4.74
CA ALA A 23 4.40 -0.51 -4.22
C ALA A 23 5.53 0.19 -5.02
N PRO A 24 5.62 1.53 -4.99
CA PRO A 24 6.75 2.24 -5.59
C PRO A 24 8.09 1.72 -5.04
N GLU A 25 9.11 1.54 -5.89
CA GLU A 25 10.40 0.91 -5.52
C GLU A 25 11.11 1.56 -4.31
N HIS A 26 10.81 2.83 -4.02
CA HIS A 26 11.40 3.52 -2.89
C HIS A 26 10.69 3.25 -1.56
N ILE A 27 9.54 2.58 -1.56
CA ILE A 27 8.72 2.27 -0.39
C ILE A 27 8.83 0.79 -0.11
N THR A 28 9.83 0.45 0.70
CA THR A 28 10.15 -0.93 1.05
C THR A 28 9.70 -1.27 2.47
N ALA A 29 9.53 -2.54 2.77
CA ALA A 29 9.18 -3.07 4.08
C ALA A 29 10.14 -2.55 5.16
N ILE A 30 11.45 -2.58 4.88
CA ILE A 30 12.49 -2.08 5.76
C ILE A 30 12.27 -0.60 6.12
N LYS A 31 11.91 0.23 5.14
CA LYS A 31 11.67 1.67 5.38
C LYS A 31 10.37 1.91 6.14
N ILE A 32 9.32 1.15 5.85
CA ILE A 32 8.05 1.23 6.60
C ILE A 32 8.30 0.89 8.07
N LEU A 33 9.09 -0.16 8.35
CA LEU A 33 9.44 -0.59 9.70
C LEU A 33 10.32 0.44 10.44
N GLN A 34 11.04 1.31 9.73
CA GLN A 34 11.80 2.40 10.34
C GLN A 34 10.89 3.53 10.86
N VAL A 35 9.67 3.67 10.35
CA VAL A 35 8.72 4.69 10.84
C VAL A 35 8.21 4.29 12.23
N LYS A 36 8.42 5.17 13.22
CA LYS A 36 8.03 4.97 14.61
C LYS A 36 7.00 5.99 15.07
N LEU A 37 6.23 5.63 16.08
CA LEU A 37 5.31 6.54 16.76
C LEU A 37 6.06 7.76 17.29
N GLY A 38 5.45 8.94 17.15
CA GLY A 38 6.03 10.22 17.58
C GLY A 38 7.02 10.86 16.60
N MET A 39 7.41 10.18 15.51
CA MET A 39 8.22 10.82 14.46
C MET A 39 7.48 12.03 13.86
N SER A 40 8.21 13.07 13.52
CA SER A 40 7.69 14.23 12.82
C SER A 40 7.38 13.91 11.35
N ARG A 41 6.63 14.80 10.70
CA ARG A 41 6.32 14.68 9.26
C ARG A 41 7.58 14.67 8.40
N ASN A 42 8.59 15.46 8.77
CA ASN A 42 9.85 15.56 8.02
C ASN A 42 10.67 14.28 8.14
N GLU A 43 10.77 13.69 9.35
CA GLU A 43 11.46 12.41 9.55
C GLU A 43 10.81 11.29 8.71
N VAL A 44 9.48 11.25 8.64
CA VAL A 44 8.77 10.30 7.77
C VAL A 44 9.10 10.54 6.30
N ILE A 45 9.14 11.80 5.85
CA ILE A 45 9.48 12.16 4.46
C ILE A 45 10.95 11.81 4.12
N GLU A 46 11.87 11.91 5.08
CA GLU A 46 13.27 11.52 4.85
C GLU A 46 13.39 10.01 4.53
N ILE A 47 12.63 9.20 5.28
CA ILE A 47 12.58 7.73 5.15
C ILE A 47 11.81 7.31 3.88
N LEU A 48 10.57 7.78 3.74
CA LEU A 48 9.60 7.31 2.74
C LEU A 48 9.47 8.21 1.50
N LYS A 49 10.20 9.33 1.43
CA LYS A 49 10.08 10.37 0.40
C LYS A 49 8.76 11.15 0.50
N GLU A 50 8.48 12.02 -0.46
CA GLU A 50 7.26 12.83 -0.42
C GLU A 50 6.02 11.94 -0.63
N PRO A 51 4.96 12.11 0.16
CA PRO A 51 3.73 11.36 -0.04
C PRO A 51 3.01 11.81 -1.31
N VAL A 52 2.32 10.88 -1.97
CA VAL A 52 1.51 11.16 -3.16
C VAL A 52 0.33 12.07 -2.82
N ARG A 53 -0.21 11.98 -1.60
CA ARG A 53 -1.31 12.83 -1.13
C ARG A 53 -1.17 13.17 0.36
N LYS A 54 -1.61 14.38 0.72
CA LYS A 54 -1.64 14.91 2.09
C LYS A 54 -3.06 15.34 2.41
N TYR A 55 -3.65 14.78 3.45
CA TYR A 55 -5.00 15.09 3.93
C TYR A 55 -4.91 15.94 5.20
N SER A 56 -5.50 17.14 5.18
CA SER A 56 -5.46 18.12 6.29
C SER A 56 -6.40 17.81 7.45
N ARG A 57 -7.18 16.73 7.35
CA ARG A 57 -7.98 16.17 8.42
C ARG A 57 -7.74 14.67 8.43
N GLY A 58 -7.09 14.18 9.48
CA GLY A 58 -6.77 12.77 9.57
C GLY A 58 -8.03 11.93 9.68
N PHE A 59 -8.05 10.81 8.96
CA PHE A 59 -9.00 9.73 9.27
C PHE A 59 -8.67 9.23 10.69
N HIS A 60 -9.69 9.00 11.53
CA HIS A 60 -9.53 8.51 12.92
C HIS A 60 -9.02 9.52 13.98
N GLY A 61 -9.32 10.81 13.83
CA GLY A 61 -9.07 11.81 14.88
C GLY A 61 -7.64 12.34 14.93
N GLY A 62 -6.82 12.04 13.92
CA GLY A 62 -5.55 12.70 13.69
C GLY A 62 -5.70 14.06 13.01
N ASP A 63 -4.66 14.89 13.10
CA ASP A 63 -4.60 16.20 12.47
C ASP A 63 -4.29 16.10 10.97
N MET A 64 -3.56 15.07 10.55
CA MET A 64 -3.10 14.93 9.17
C MET A 64 -2.90 13.48 8.77
N THR A 65 -3.03 13.16 7.49
CA THR A 65 -2.70 11.83 6.94
C THR A 65 -1.87 11.97 5.69
N PHE A 66 -0.78 11.22 5.60
CA PHE A 66 0.03 11.08 4.41
C PHE A 66 -0.25 9.73 3.76
N GLN A 67 -0.53 9.75 2.47
CA GLN A 67 -0.66 8.57 1.64
C GLN A 67 0.56 8.47 0.75
N PHE A 68 1.18 7.31 0.74
CA PHE A 68 2.47 7.08 0.10
C PHE A 68 2.40 6.20 -1.15
N THR A 69 1.30 5.48 -1.34
CA THR A 69 1.04 4.69 -2.54
C THR A 69 -0.17 5.23 -3.28
N GLU A 70 -0.16 5.11 -4.61
CA GLU A 70 -1.28 5.53 -5.45
C GLU A 70 -2.44 4.54 -5.34
N GLU A 71 -3.66 5.06 -5.32
CA GLU A 71 -4.85 4.24 -5.56
C GLU A 71 -4.83 3.78 -7.01
N GLN A 72 -4.92 2.48 -7.23
CA GLN A 72 -5.03 1.90 -8.56
C GLN A 72 -6.36 1.16 -8.66
N ASP A 73 -6.54 0.35 -9.69
CA ASP A 73 -7.77 -0.42 -9.91
C ASP A 73 -7.99 -1.46 -8.78
N TYR A 74 -8.43 -2.66 -9.10
CA TYR A 74 -8.98 -3.58 -8.10
C TYR A 74 -7.94 -4.20 -7.14
N ASN A 75 -6.63 -4.02 -7.36
CA ASN A 75 -5.61 -4.67 -6.53
C ASN A 75 -4.36 -3.79 -6.36
N TYR A 76 -4.09 -3.28 -5.16
CA TYR A 76 -2.90 -2.46 -4.90
C TYR A 76 -2.55 -2.33 -3.40
N PRO A 77 -1.25 -2.14 -3.08
CA PRO A 77 -0.80 -1.83 -1.74
C PRO A 77 -1.13 -0.38 -1.36
N MET A 78 -1.58 -0.20 -0.13
CA MET A 78 -1.88 1.07 0.51
C MET A 78 -0.98 1.28 1.71
N LEU A 79 -0.27 2.41 1.73
CA LEU A 79 0.50 2.85 2.90
C LEU A 79 0.03 4.24 3.35
N TRP A 80 -0.53 4.31 4.55
CA TRP A 80 -0.97 5.54 5.20
C TRP A 80 -0.23 5.78 6.52
N VAL A 81 0.16 7.02 6.75
CA VAL A 81 0.73 7.49 8.02
C VAL A 81 -0.15 8.62 8.55
N HIS A 82 -0.70 8.43 9.73
CA HIS A 82 -1.55 9.40 10.40
C HIS A 82 -0.74 10.13 11.47
N PHE A 83 -0.95 11.44 11.57
CA PHE A 83 -0.26 12.32 12.50
C PHE A 83 -1.25 12.98 13.45
N ASP A 84 -0.82 13.17 14.69
CA ASP A 84 -1.42 14.06 15.67
C ASP A 84 -0.46 15.24 15.95
N SER A 85 -0.77 16.04 16.96
CA SER A 85 0.05 17.18 17.39
C SER A 85 1.43 16.79 17.93
N LEU A 86 1.64 15.50 18.26
CA LEU A 86 2.88 14.94 18.79
C LEU A 86 3.67 14.15 17.73
N GLY A 87 3.23 14.11 16.47
CA GLY A 87 3.89 13.37 15.38
C GLY A 87 3.10 12.16 14.91
N VAL A 88 3.77 11.11 14.45
CA VAL A 88 3.13 9.87 13.98
C VAL A 88 2.28 9.29 15.11
N ASN A 89 0.98 9.20 14.84
CA ASN A 89 0.00 8.55 15.70
C ASN A 89 -0.22 7.09 15.28
N SER A 90 -0.25 6.84 13.98
CA SER A 90 -0.37 5.49 13.44
C SER A 90 0.19 5.32 12.03
N VAL A 91 0.56 4.09 11.69
CA VAL A 91 1.00 3.65 10.37
C VAL A 91 0.15 2.44 9.99
N TYR A 92 -0.43 2.44 8.80
CA TYR A 92 -1.19 1.33 8.27
C TYR A 92 -0.69 0.97 6.88
N ALA A 93 -0.31 -0.31 6.72
CA ALA A 93 -0.12 -0.93 5.43
C ALA A 93 -1.23 -1.96 5.22
N LYS A 94 -1.90 -1.90 4.07
CA LYS A 94 -2.95 -2.85 3.68
C LYS A 94 -2.88 -3.13 2.18
N TYR A 95 -3.42 -4.25 1.75
CA TYR A 95 -3.62 -4.55 0.34
C TYR A 95 -5.11 -4.40 0.02
N TYR A 96 -5.45 -3.54 -0.92
CA TYR A 96 -6.80 -3.49 -1.46
C TYR A 96 -7.00 -4.68 -2.40
N TYR A 97 -8.06 -5.45 -2.20
CA TYR A 97 -8.45 -6.54 -3.09
C TYR A 97 -9.94 -6.43 -3.42
N TRP A 98 -10.25 -5.96 -4.62
CA TRP A 98 -11.57 -5.67 -5.19
C TRP A 98 -12.43 -4.68 -4.40
N TYR A 99 -12.88 -5.10 -3.21
CA TYR A 99 -13.70 -4.34 -2.26
C TYR A 99 -13.40 -4.71 -0.80
N ASP A 100 -12.30 -5.42 -0.57
CA ASP A 100 -11.87 -5.88 0.74
C ASP A 100 -10.47 -5.34 1.03
N ASP A 101 -10.20 -5.11 2.32
CA ASP A 101 -8.92 -4.61 2.81
C ASP A 101 -8.22 -5.75 3.55
N ARG A 102 -7.13 -6.25 2.99
CA ARG A 102 -6.23 -7.16 3.72
C ARG A 102 -5.24 -6.33 4.52
N GLY A 103 -5.45 -6.20 5.81
CA GLY A 103 -4.49 -5.54 6.70
C GLY A 103 -3.16 -6.30 6.72
N ILE A 104 -2.08 -5.63 6.32
CA ILE A 104 -0.72 -6.19 6.28
C ILE A 104 0.02 -5.85 7.57
N TYR A 105 0.01 -4.56 7.94
CA TYR A 105 0.73 -4.04 9.09
C TYR A 105 -0.01 -2.86 9.69
N GLY A 106 -0.02 -2.81 11.02
CA GLY A 106 -0.58 -1.71 11.80
C GLY A 106 0.31 -1.37 12.97
N LEU A 107 0.66 -0.10 13.10
CA LEU A 107 1.31 0.48 14.28
C LEU A 107 0.46 1.65 14.76
N SER A 108 -0.01 1.64 16.00
CA SER A 108 -0.94 2.65 16.53
C SER A 108 -0.66 2.96 18.00
N LYS A 109 -0.79 4.23 18.42
CA LYS A 109 -0.75 4.60 19.85
C LYS A 109 -1.96 4.06 20.62
N ASN A 110 -3.12 3.94 19.97
CA ASN A 110 -4.31 3.38 20.60
C ASN A 110 -4.25 1.86 20.57
N ARG A 111 -4.06 1.25 21.75
CA ARG A 111 -3.92 -0.20 21.93
C ARG A 111 -5.14 -1.02 21.46
N GLU A 112 -6.32 -0.42 21.28
CA GLU A 112 -7.51 -1.13 20.78
C GLU A 112 -7.37 -1.56 19.31
N THR A 113 -6.50 -0.93 18.51
CA THR A 113 -6.13 -1.42 17.17
C THR A 113 -4.82 -2.22 17.18
N ASN A 114 -4.28 -2.56 18.35
CA ASN A 114 -3.30 -3.64 18.48
C ASN A 114 -3.99 -5.01 18.43
N GLU A 115 -5.08 -5.15 17.67
CA GLU A 115 -5.25 -6.37 16.88
C GLU A 115 -4.07 -6.38 15.90
N GLU A 116 -2.98 -6.87 16.46
CA GLU A 116 -1.76 -7.33 15.85
C GLU A 116 -2.19 -7.99 14.53
N PHE A 117 -2.12 -7.25 13.41
CA PHE A 117 -2.20 -7.84 12.08
C PHE A 117 -0.95 -8.72 11.98
N LYS A 118 -1.02 -9.93 12.55
CA LYS A 118 0.05 -10.92 12.74
C LYS A 118 0.49 -11.57 11.44
N TRP A 119 0.44 -10.82 10.35
CA TRP A 119 1.01 -11.26 9.09
C TRP A 119 2.53 -11.01 9.10
N GLY A 120 3.03 -10.15 9.99
CA GLY A 120 4.45 -10.00 10.29
C GLY A 120 5.24 -9.33 9.18
N GLU A 121 6.53 -9.11 9.42
CA GLU A 121 7.45 -8.45 8.46
C GLU A 121 7.45 -9.16 7.09
N GLN A 122 7.22 -10.48 7.07
CA GLN A 122 7.20 -11.31 5.86
C GLN A 122 6.10 -10.93 4.87
N VAL A 123 4.91 -10.56 5.35
CA VAL A 123 3.81 -10.15 4.44
C VAL A 123 3.99 -8.70 4.00
N LEU A 124 4.71 -7.88 4.78
CA LEU A 124 5.12 -6.56 4.32
C LEU A 124 6.08 -6.67 3.13
N GLU A 125 7.04 -7.60 3.17
CA GLU A 125 7.97 -7.88 2.07
C GLU A 125 7.26 -8.37 0.80
N GLU A 126 6.20 -9.17 0.92
CA GLU A 126 5.39 -9.64 -0.23
C GLU A 126 4.85 -8.48 -1.08
N TYR A 127 4.39 -7.40 -0.43
CA TYR A 127 3.73 -6.28 -1.11
C TYR A 127 4.61 -5.02 -1.26
N PHE A 128 5.69 -4.92 -0.49
CA PHE A 128 6.58 -3.75 -0.41
C PHE A 128 8.07 -4.16 -0.44
N ASN A 129 8.50 -4.96 -1.42
CA ASN A 129 9.92 -5.36 -1.59
C ASN A 129 10.92 -4.21 -1.42
#